data_AF-A0A845B2M6-F1
#
_entry.id   AF-A0A845B2M6-F1
#
_cell.length_a   1.000
_cell.length_b   1.000
_cell.length_c   1.000
_cell.angle_alpha   90.00
_cell.angle_beta   90.00
_cell.angle_gamma   90.00
#
_symmetry.space_group_name_H-M   'P 1'
#
loop_
_entity.id
_entity.type
_entity.pdbx_description
1 polymer ?
#
loop_
_entity_poly.entity_id
_entity_poly.type
_entity_poly.pdbx_seq_one_letter_code
_entity_poly.pdbx_strand_id
1 'polypeptide(L)'
;MTKPKSSAARTRSRSSAARRQKSRWPWALLVVAVLLAALGWFYRAPILGYTGAGSTYSAHVACSCRYIGGRSLEDCKKDRLAGMELVSLSEDEEAKSIRARYPLLPPAVATYRKGYGCVMERWED
;
A
#
# COMPACT_ATOMS: atom_id res chain seq x y z
N MET A 1 -33.60 70.42 41.39
CA MET A 1 -33.81 69.00 41.79
C MET A 1 -34.84 68.39 40.82
N THR A 2 -34.82 67.12 40.39
CA THR A 2 -34.11 65.89 40.82
C THR A 2 -33.65 65.05 39.61
N LYS A 3 -32.48 64.39 39.68
CA LYS A 3 -32.19 63.16 38.91
C LYS A 3 -32.66 61.97 39.77
N PRO A 4 -33.27 60.93 39.18
CA PRO A 4 -32.59 59.63 39.07
C PRO A 4 -33.04 58.85 37.79
N LYS A 5 -32.69 57.59 37.48
CA LYS A 5 -31.79 56.55 38.06
C LYS A 5 -30.74 56.12 37.00
N SER A 6 -29.89 55.14 37.34
CA SER A 6 -28.99 54.42 36.44
C SER A 6 -29.72 53.32 35.63
N SER A 7 -29.33 53.10 34.37
CA SER A 7 -29.71 51.92 33.57
C SER A 7 -28.47 51.07 33.28
N ALA A 8 -28.26 50.05 34.12
CA ALA A 8 -27.24 49.02 33.93
C ALA A 8 -27.88 47.64 33.81
N ALA A 9 -27.17 46.72 33.14
CA ALA A 9 -27.60 45.37 32.76
C ALA A 9 -28.67 45.33 31.62
N ARG A 10 -28.70 44.29 30.78
CA ARG A 10 -28.04 42.99 30.89
C ARG A 10 -27.67 42.44 29.50
N THR A 11 -26.38 42.30 29.21
CA THR A 11 -25.90 41.62 27.99
C THR A 11 -26.31 40.15 28.02
N ARG A 12 -27.36 39.78 27.28
CA ARG A 12 -27.77 38.38 27.14
C ARG A 12 -26.82 37.66 26.18
N SER A 13 -25.72 37.15 26.72
CA SER A 13 -25.01 36.03 26.12
C SER A 13 -26.01 34.89 25.87
N ARG A 14 -26.31 34.61 24.60
CA ARG A 14 -27.04 33.40 24.19
C ARG A 14 -26.03 32.29 23.96
N SER A 15 -25.60 31.70 25.07
CA SER A 15 -24.71 30.55 25.07
C SER A 15 -25.27 29.41 24.23
N SER A 16 -24.39 28.80 23.43
CA SER A 16 -24.37 27.36 23.19
C SER A 16 -25.69 26.67 22.82
N ALA A 17 -26.31 27.09 21.70
CA ALA A 17 -27.04 26.14 20.87
C ALA A 17 -26.03 25.28 20.06
N ALA A 18 -25.15 24.59 20.78
CA ALA A 18 -24.28 23.56 20.20
C ALA A 18 -25.19 22.43 19.74
N ARG A 19 -25.68 22.54 18.49
CA ARG A 19 -26.38 21.44 17.82
C ARG A 19 -25.48 20.22 17.99
N ARG A 20 -25.99 19.20 18.69
CA ARG A 20 -25.45 17.83 18.61
C ARG A 20 -25.69 17.37 17.17
N GLN A 21 -24.85 17.85 16.27
CA GLN A 21 -24.79 17.48 14.87
C GLN A 21 -24.29 16.03 14.88
N LYS A 22 -25.24 15.11 15.06
CA LYS A 22 -25.03 13.66 15.14
C LYS A 22 -24.29 13.28 13.87
N SER A 23 -22.97 13.18 13.98
CA SER A 23 -22.10 13.19 12.83
C SER A 23 -22.49 12.04 11.91
N ARG A 24 -22.87 12.36 10.67
CA ARG A 24 -23.15 11.33 9.66
C ARG A 24 -21.85 10.76 9.08
N TRP A 25 -20.69 11.28 9.49
CA TRP A 25 -19.37 10.82 9.10
C TRP A 25 -19.11 9.32 9.39
N PRO A 26 -19.39 8.74 10.57
CA PRO A 26 -19.33 7.28 10.76
C PRO A 26 -20.19 6.48 9.77
N TRP A 27 -21.36 6.97 9.37
CA TRP A 27 -22.17 6.32 8.35
C TRP A 27 -21.56 6.46 6.94
N ALA A 28 -21.00 7.63 6.61
CA ALA A 28 -20.28 7.83 5.35
C ALA A 28 -19.02 6.95 5.26
N LEU A 29 -18.25 6.85 6.34
CA LEU A 29 -17.10 5.94 6.45
C LEU A 29 -17.51 4.47 6.28
N LEU A 30 -18.62 4.05 6.88
CA LEU A 30 -19.14 2.69 6.73
C LEU A 30 -19.54 2.40 5.27
N VAL A 31 -20.23 3.34 4.60
CA VAL A 31 -20.57 3.19 3.17
C VAL A 31 -19.30 3.12 2.31
N VAL A 32 -18.30 3.97 2.55
CA VAL A 32 -17.02 3.92 1.83
C VAL A 32 -16.30 2.58 2.07
N ALA A 33 -16.25 2.09 3.31
CA ALA A 33 -15.64 0.80 3.63
C ALA A 33 -16.33 -0.37 2.93
N VAL A 34 -17.67 -0.38 2.89
CA VAL A 34 -18.46 -1.40 2.18
C VAL A 34 -18.22 -1.34 0.67
N LEU A 35 -18.15 -0.15 0.07
CA LEU A 35 -17.84 0.02 -1.35
C LEU A 35 -16.43 -0.48 -1.69
N LEU A 36 -15.43 -0.14 -0.87
CA LEU A 36 -14.05 -0.62 -1.05
C LEU A 36 -13.96 -2.14 -0.90
N ALA A 37 -14.67 -2.73 0.07
CA ALA A 37 -14.74 -4.18 0.24
C ALA A 37 -15.41 -4.87 -0.96
N ALA A 38 -16.52 -4.31 -1.48
CA ALA A 38 -17.21 -4.85 -2.65
C ALA A 38 -16.34 -4.78 -3.92
N LEU A 39 -15.65 -3.65 -4.15
CA LEU A 39 -14.69 -3.50 -5.25
C LEU A 39 -13.50 -4.47 -5.09
N GLY A 40 -12.93 -4.57 -3.90
CA GLY A 40 -11.83 -5.50 -3.60
C GLY A 40 -12.22 -6.96 -3.83
N TRP A 41 -13.44 -7.35 -3.45
CA TRP A 41 -13.97 -8.69 -3.71
C TRP A 41 -14.22 -8.95 -5.20
N PHE A 42 -14.79 -7.99 -5.92
CA PHE A 42 -15.08 -8.10 -7.36
C PHE A 42 -13.79 -8.19 -8.19
N TYR A 43 -12.79 -7.36 -7.89
CA TYR A 43 -11.51 -7.31 -8.59
C TYR A 43 -10.41 -8.21 -7.96
N ARG A 44 -10.73 -9.08 -6.99
CA ARG A 44 -9.74 -9.92 -6.30
C ARG A 44 -8.86 -10.73 -7.25
N ALA A 45 -9.46 -11.35 -8.27
CA ALA A 45 -8.75 -12.23 -9.20
C ALA A 45 -7.73 -11.47 -10.07
N PRO A 46 -8.09 -10.38 -10.79
CA PRO A 46 -7.09 -9.60 -11.52
C PRO A 46 -6.07 -8.92 -10.59
N ILE A 47 -6.46 -8.43 -9.41
CA ILE A 47 -5.51 -7.81 -8.46
C ILE A 47 -4.43 -8.81 -8.05
N LEU A 48 -4.81 -10.01 -7.60
CA LEU A 48 -3.88 -11.06 -7.20
C LEU A 48 -3.05 -11.57 -8.39
N GLY A 49 -3.67 -11.73 -9.57
CA GLY A 49 -2.99 -12.14 -10.80
C GLY A 49 -1.89 -11.17 -11.22
N TYR A 50 -2.19 -9.87 -11.32
CA TYR A 50 -1.20 -8.87 -11.73
C TYR A 50 -0.10 -8.65 -10.69
N THR A 51 -0.44 -8.65 -9.39
CA THR A 51 0.56 -8.46 -8.32
C THR A 51 1.46 -9.68 -8.12
N GLY A 52 0.91 -10.90 -8.28
CA GLY A 52 1.67 -12.14 -8.30
C GLY A 52 2.59 -12.26 -9.52
N ALA A 53 2.05 -12.10 -10.74
CA ALA A 53 2.83 -12.09 -11.97
C ALA A 53 3.92 -11.00 -11.95
N GLY A 54 3.60 -9.82 -11.41
CA GLY A 54 4.55 -8.74 -11.24
C GLY A 54 5.68 -9.06 -10.26
N SER A 55 5.37 -9.68 -9.12
CA SER A 55 6.39 -10.12 -8.16
C SER A 55 7.31 -11.17 -8.80
N THR A 56 6.75 -12.17 -9.48
CA THR A 56 7.48 -13.22 -10.21
C THR A 56 8.42 -12.65 -11.28
N TYR A 57 7.92 -11.76 -12.13
CA TYR A 57 8.75 -11.07 -13.14
C TYR A 57 9.88 -10.25 -12.49
N SER A 58 9.57 -9.48 -11.44
CA SER A 58 10.56 -8.67 -10.73
C SER A 58 11.67 -9.51 -10.12
N ALA A 59 11.33 -10.66 -9.50
CA ALA A 59 12.32 -11.58 -8.95
C ALA A 59 13.25 -12.11 -10.04
N HIS A 60 12.69 -12.61 -11.14
CA HIS A 60 13.46 -13.20 -12.25
C HIS A 60 14.39 -12.17 -12.92
N VAL A 61 13.88 -10.97 -13.23
CA VAL A 61 14.68 -9.90 -13.85
C VAL A 61 15.77 -9.41 -12.91
N ALA A 62 15.45 -9.16 -11.64
CA ALA A 62 16.45 -8.71 -10.66
C ALA A 62 17.54 -9.77 -10.41
N CYS A 63 17.16 -11.05 -10.29
CA CYS A 63 18.12 -12.16 -10.21
C CYS A 63 19.02 -12.21 -11.44
N SER A 64 18.44 -12.09 -12.64
CA SER A 64 19.20 -12.13 -13.89
C SER A 64 20.18 -10.96 -13.98
N CYS A 65 19.72 -9.74 -13.69
CA CYS A 65 20.54 -8.54 -13.65
C CYS A 65 21.69 -8.65 -12.61
N ARG A 66 21.43 -9.23 -11.44
CA ARG A 66 22.39 -9.38 -10.35
C ARG A 66 23.45 -10.45 -10.60
N TYR A 67 23.04 -11.68 -10.95
CA TYR A 67 23.93 -12.85 -11.02
C TYR A 67 24.40 -13.20 -12.44
N ILE A 68 23.68 -12.79 -13.48
CA ILE A 68 24.10 -12.97 -14.88
C ILE A 68 24.67 -11.66 -15.43
N GLY A 69 24.02 -10.53 -15.14
CA GLY A 69 24.46 -9.18 -15.54
C GLY A 69 25.52 -8.54 -14.65
N GLY A 70 25.83 -9.12 -13.48
CA GLY A 70 26.89 -8.65 -12.58
C GLY A 70 26.66 -7.27 -11.94
N ARG A 71 25.44 -6.73 -12.00
CA ARG A 71 25.08 -5.40 -11.44
C ARG A 71 24.72 -5.48 -9.96
N SER A 72 24.72 -4.33 -9.28
CA SER A 72 24.19 -4.22 -7.91
C SER A 72 22.66 -4.41 -7.91
N LEU A 73 22.08 -4.92 -6.81
CA LEU A 73 20.62 -5.02 -6.69
C LEU A 73 19.93 -3.65 -6.81
N GLU A 74 20.56 -2.58 -6.28
CA GLU A 74 20.02 -1.21 -6.37
C GLU A 74 19.96 -0.70 -7.81
N ASP A 75 20.89 -1.11 -8.67
CA ASP A 75 20.77 -0.84 -10.10
C ASP A 75 19.69 -1.71 -10.74
N CYS A 76 19.57 -2.98 -10.36
CA CYS A 76 18.54 -3.88 -10.89
C CYS A 76 17.11 -3.45 -10.54
N LYS A 77 16.91 -2.74 -9.41
CA LYS A 77 15.62 -2.11 -9.05
C LYS A 77 15.13 -1.07 -10.07
N LYS A 78 16.02 -0.52 -10.91
CA LYS A 78 15.68 0.46 -11.96
C LYS A 78 15.10 -0.20 -13.22
N ASP A 79 15.27 -1.51 -13.37
CA ASP A 79 14.78 -2.29 -14.52
C ASP A 79 13.36 -2.85 -14.31
N ARG A 80 12.70 -2.43 -13.22
CA ARG A 80 11.30 -2.77 -12.93
C ARG A 80 10.36 -2.07 -13.92
N LEU A 81 9.28 -2.75 -14.32
CA LEU A 81 8.26 -2.15 -15.20
C LEU A 81 7.46 -1.09 -14.45
N ALA A 82 6.87 -0.15 -15.21
CA ALA A 82 5.94 0.83 -14.65
C ALA A 82 4.79 0.14 -13.88
N GLY A 83 4.50 0.62 -12.68
CA GLY A 83 3.50 0.03 -11.77
C GLY A 83 4.07 -1.03 -10.80
N MET A 84 5.33 -1.42 -10.92
CA MET A 84 6.00 -2.37 -10.01
C MET A 84 6.70 -1.71 -8.82
N GLU A 85 6.55 -0.40 -8.63
CA GLU A 85 7.25 0.37 -7.59
C GLU A 85 7.03 -0.17 -6.17
N LEU A 86 5.83 -0.70 -5.91
CA LEU A 86 5.45 -1.33 -4.64
C LEU A 86 6.10 -2.70 -4.41
N VAL A 87 6.66 -3.35 -5.45
CA VAL A 87 7.38 -4.61 -5.31
C VAL A 87 8.74 -4.33 -4.65
N SER A 88 8.84 -4.73 -3.39
CA SER A 88 10.11 -4.75 -2.65
C SER A 88 11.00 -5.88 -3.15
N LEU A 89 12.30 -5.61 -3.29
CA LEU A 89 13.32 -6.57 -3.71
C LEU A 89 14.38 -6.69 -2.62
N SER A 90 14.69 -7.91 -2.19
CA SER A 90 15.80 -8.24 -1.30
C SER A 90 16.62 -9.41 -1.85
N GLU A 91 17.92 -9.41 -1.52
CA GLU A 91 18.89 -10.40 -1.96
C GLU A 91 19.29 -11.31 -0.78
N ASP A 92 19.54 -12.57 -1.10
CA ASP A 92 20.19 -13.58 -0.26
C ASP A 92 21.42 -14.09 -1.02
N GLU A 93 22.60 -13.55 -0.67
CA GLU A 93 23.85 -13.83 -1.37
C GLU A 93 24.36 -15.27 -1.16
N GLU A 94 24.00 -15.89 -0.03
CA GLU A 94 24.40 -17.26 0.30
C GLU A 94 23.63 -18.28 -0.55
N ALA A 95 22.30 -18.15 -0.60
CA ALA A 95 21.44 -18.96 -1.47
C ALA A 95 21.54 -18.58 -2.96
N LYS A 96 22.09 -17.39 -3.26
CA LYS A 96 22.08 -16.72 -4.57
C LYS A 96 20.66 -16.54 -5.10
N SER A 97 19.79 -16.01 -4.26
CA SER A 97 18.37 -15.80 -4.57
C SER A 97 17.94 -14.35 -4.38
N ILE A 98 17.01 -13.92 -5.23
CA ILE A 98 16.31 -12.64 -5.10
C ILE A 98 14.87 -12.89 -4.74
N ARG A 99 14.41 -12.25 -3.67
CA ARG A 99 13.04 -12.27 -3.19
C ARG A 99 12.33 -10.99 -3.60
N ALA A 100 11.25 -11.11 -4.36
CA ALA A 100 10.36 -10.01 -4.73
C ALA A 100 9.03 -10.13 -4.00
N ARG A 101 8.57 -9.05 -3.36
CA ARG A 101 7.34 -9.08 -2.57
C ARG A 101 6.51 -7.82 -2.79
N TYR A 102 5.29 -8.01 -3.31
CA TYR A 102 4.22 -7.02 -3.24
C TYR A 102 3.59 -7.01 -1.82
N PRO A 103 3.20 -5.83 -1.28
CA PRO A 103 2.59 -5.75 0.04
C PRO A 103 1.36 -6.66 0.19
N LEU A 104 1.24 -7.33 1.33
CA LEU A 104 0.14 -8.25 1.68
C LEU A 104 0.04 -9.53 0.81
N LEU A 105 0.98 -9.79 -0.10
CA LEU A 105 1.07 -11.05 -0.83
C LEU A 105 2.25 -11.94 -0.36
N PRO A 106 2.20 -13.25 -0.68
CA PRO A 106 3.38 -14.13 -0.63
C PRO A 106 4.51 -13.59 -1.52
N PRO A 107 5.78 -13.76 -1.11
CA PRO A 107 6.92 -13.40 -1.94
C PRO A 107 7.13 -14.38 -3.09
N ALA A 108 7.57 -13.89 -4.25
CA ALA A 108 8.15 -14.70 -5.29
C ALA A 108 9.68 -14.75 -5.10
N VAL A 109 10.31 -15.92 -5.25
CA VAL A 109 11.76 -16.08 -5.12
C VAL A 109 12.34 -16.62 -6.42
N ALA A 110 13.41 -15.99 -6.91
CA ALA A 110 14.18 -16.44 -8.07
C ALA A 110 15.59 -16.78 -7.63
N THR A 111 16.04 -18.01 -7.87
CA THR A 111 17.33 -18.53 -7.39
C THR A 111 18.24 -18.85 -8.57
N TYR A 112 19.46 -18.35 -8.53
CA TYR A 112 20.44 -18.56 -9.58
C TYR A 112 21.02 -19.99 -9.52
N ARG A 113 20.95 -20.71 -10.64
CA ARG A 113 21.50 -22.05 -10.83
C ARG A 113 22.43 -22.03 -12.04
N LYS A 114 23.71 -22.37 -11.82
CA LYS A 114 24.73 -22.40 -12.87
C LYS A 114 24.27 -23.28 -14.04
N GLY A 115 24.31 -22.75 -15.26
CA GLY A 115 23.86 -23.41 -16.49
C GLY A 115 22.38 -23.17 -16.84
N TYR A 116 21.49 -23.08 -15.84
CA TYR A 116 20.06 -22.81 -16.06
C TYR A 116 19.69 -21.31 -15.99
N GLY A 117 20.55 -20.49 -15.38
CA GLY A 117 20.27 -19.07 -15.15
C GLY A 117 19.48 -18.85 -13.87
N CYS A 118 18.59 -17.86 -13.86
CA CYS A 118 17.69 -17.61 -12.73
C CYS A 118 16.41 -18.40 -12.91
N VAL A 119 16.13 -19.32 -12.00
CA VAL A 119 14.89 -20.11 -12.01
C VAL A 119 14.00 -19.68 -10.86
N MET A 120 12.70 -19.59 -11.10
CA MET A 120 11.74 -19.35 -10.02
C MET A 120 11.73 -20.56 -9.08
N GLU A 121 11.69 -20.30 -7.78
CA GLU A 121 11.34 -21.32 -6.81
C GLU A 121 9.87 -21.71 -6.99
N ARG A 122 9.54 -22.93 -6.58
CA ARG A 122 8.18 -23.47 -6.75
C ARG A 122 7.22 -22.65 -5.90
N TRP A 123 6.13 -22.19 -6.51
CA TRP A 123 5.06 -21.54 -5.79
C TRP A 123 4.46 -22.54 -4.79
N GLU A 124 4.38 -22.13 -3.53
CA GLU A 124 3.67 -22.84 -2.47
C GLU A 124 2.27 -22.20 -2.36
N ASP A 125 1.23 -23.04 -2.46
CA ASP A 125 -0.19 -22.63 -2.51
C ASP A 125 -0.78 -22.35 -1.11
#